data_AF-A0A371RJX8-F1
#
_entry.id   AF-A0A371RJX8-F1
#
_cell.length_a   1.000
_cell.length_b   1.000
_cell.length_c   1.000
_cell.angle_alpha   90.00
_cell.angle_beta   90.00
_cell.angle_gamma   90.00
#
_symmetry.space_group_name_H-M   'P 1'
#
loop_
_entity.id
_entity.type
_entity.pdbx_description
1 polymer ?
#
loop_
_entity_poly.entity_id
_entity_poly.type
_entity_poly.pdbx_seq_one_letter_code
_entity_poly.pdbx_strand_id
1 'polypeptide(L)' 'MTRFAFLALAPLTMAACATVKVEAPDKPIEINLNVKIEQEVRVKLDREVEDLISSNPDIF' A
#
# COMPACT_ATOMS: atom_id res chain seq x y z
N MET A 1 -7.07 21.33 -57.44
CA MET A 1 -8.21 21.16 -56.51
C MET A 1 -7.84 20.51 -55.17
N THR A 2 -6.69 19.83 -55.04
CA THR A 2 -6.27 19.15 -53.78
C THR A 2 -5.71 20.07 -52.68
N ARG A 3 -5.25 21.29 -53.02
CA ARG A 3 -4.66 22.24 -52.05
C ARG A 3 -5.68 22.93 -51.13
N PHE A 4 -6.91 23.14 -51.61
CA PHE A 4 -7.99 23.75 -50.82
C PHE A 4 -8.58 22.79 -49.78
N ALA A 5 -8.53 21.48 -50.04
CA ALA A 5 -9.01 20.46 -49.10
C ALA A 5 -8.15 20.38 -47.83
N PHE A 6 -6.84 20.62 -47.94
CA PHE A 6 -5.93 20.62 -46.78
C PHE A 6 -6.12 21.82 -45.85
N LEU A 7 -6.55 22.98 -46.38
CA LEU A 7 -6.74 24.19 -45.58
C LEU A 7 -8.03 24.16 -44.74
N ALA A 8 -9.04 23.40 -45.17
CA ALA A 8 -10.31 23.25 -44.46
C ALA A 8 -10.25 22.27 -43.28
N LEU A 9 -9.20 21.43 -43.18
CA LEU A 9 -9.06 20.42 -42.12
C LEU A 9 -8.26 20.93 -40.91
N ALA A 10 -7.63 22.09 -41.02
CA ALA A 10 -6.80 22.70 -39.98
C ALA A 10 -7.55 23.11 -38.68
N PRO A 11 -8.80 23.60 -38.70
CA PRO A 11 -9.46 24.02 -37.46
C PRO A 11 -10.06 22.84 -36.67
N LEU A 12 -10.21 21.64 -37.25
CA LEU A 12 -10.81 20.49 -36.56
C LEU A 12 -9.87 19.82 -35.56
N THR A 13 -8.55 20.01 -35.68
CA THR A 13 -7.55 19.35 -34.84
C THR A 13 -7.28 20.07 -33.51
N MET A 14 -7.77 21.30 -33.33
CA MET A 14 -7.57 22.09 -32.11
C MET A 14 -8.60 21.80 -31.00
N ALA A 15 -9.63 20.99 -31.25
CA ALA A 15 -10.68 20.69 -30.27
C ALA A 15 -10.34 19.54 -29.30
N ALA A 16 -9.17 18.90 -29.44
CA ALA A 16 -8.80 17.72 -28.65
C ALA A 16 -8.10 18.05 -27.30
N CYS A 17 -8.36 19.21 -26.71
CA CYS A 17 -7.93 19.48 -25.33
C CYS A 17 -8.80 18.69 -24.35
N ALA A 18 -8.46 17.43 -24.14
CA ALA A 18 -9.01 16.63 -23.05
C ALA A 18 -8.48 17.17 -21.72
N THR A 19 -9.35 17.81 -20.94
CA THR A 19 -9.03 18.21 -19.57
C THR A 19 -8.92 16.96 -18.71
N VAL A 20 -7.69 16.57 -18.37
CA VAL A 20 -7.43 15.49 -17.40
C VAL A 20 -7.81 16.03 -16.02
N LYS A 21 -8.96 15.56 -15.50
CA LYS A 21 -9.36 15.83 -14.12
C LYS A 21 -8.72 14.79 -13.20
N VAL A 22 -7.85 15.26 -12.31
CA VAL A 22 -7.36 14.47 -11.19
C VAL A 22 -8.26 14.80 -10.00
N GLU A 23 -9.30 14.00 -9.80
CA GLU A 23 -10.18 14.12 -8.65
C GLU A 23 -9.65 13.20 -7.55
N ALA A 24 -9.31 13.78 -6.39
CA ALA A 24 -9.03 12.99 -5.20
C ALA A 24 -10.36 12.39 -4.70
N PRO A 25 -10.38 11.14 -4.22
CA PRO A 25 -11.60 10.55 -3.69
C PRO A 25 -12.10 11.36 -2.48
N ASP A 26 -13.35 11.80 -2.51
CA ASP A 26 -13.98 12.58 -1.43
C ASP A 26 -14.12 11.79 -0.12
N LYS A 27 -14.09 10.45 -0.23
CA LYS A 27 -14.29 9.55 0.90
C LYS A 27 -12.94 9.08 1.44
N PRO A 28 -12.78 9.04 2.78
CA PRO A 28 -11.60 8.44 3.40
C PRO A 28 -11.38 6.99 2.96
N ILE A 29 -10.11 6.61 2.78
CA ILE A 29 -9.73 5.23 2.48
C ILE A 29 -9.82 4.43 3.78
N GLU A 30 -10.76 3.48 3.86
CA GLU A 30 -10.89 2.59 5.02
C GLU A 30 -9.97 1.38 4.87
N ILE A 31 -8.88 1.36 5.64
CA ILE A 31 -7.92 0.26 5.66
C ILE A 31 -8.25 -0.64 6.86
N ASN A 32 -9.04 -1.68 6.63
CA ASN A 32 -9.39 -2.68 7.64
C ASN A 32 -8.37 -3.84 7.60
N LEU A 33 -7.40 -3.80 8.51
CA LEU A 33 -6.35 -4.82 8.61
C LEU A 33 -6.49 -5.59 9.93
N ASN A 34 -6.53 -6.92 9.85
CA ASN A 34 -6.51 -7.79 11.02
C ASN A 34 -5.05 -8.21 11.32
N VAL A 35 -4.42 -7.58 12.32
CA VAL A 35 -3.05 -7.91 12.75
C VAL A 35 -3.11 -8.86 13.93
N LYS A 36 -2.66 -10.10 13.75
CA LYS A 36 -2.46 -11.06 14.85
C LYS A 36 -1.07 -10.86 15.43
N ILE A 37 -0.99 -10.25 16.62
CA ILE A 37 0.29 -10.04 17.33
C ILE A 37 0.50 -11.20 18.31
N GLU A 38 1.28 -12.19 17.90
CA GLU A 38 1.65 -13.34 18.75
C GLU A 38 2.92 -13.04 19.56
N GLN A 39 2.83 -12.11 20.52
CA GLN A 39 3.87 -11.90 21.54
C GLN A 39 3.68 -12.90 22.69
N GLU A 40 3.85 -14.18 22.42
CA GLU A 40 3.76 -15.23 23.45
C GLU A 40 5.02 -16.08 23.55
N VAL A 41 5.78 -16.21 22.45
CA VAL A 41 6.99 -17.04 22.42
C VAL A 41 8.10 -16.44 23.30
N ARG A 42 8.28 -15.12 23.32
CA ARG A 42 9.38 -14.51 24.09
C ARG A 42 9.18 -14.61 25.62
N VAL A 43 7.95 -14.42 26.11
CA VAL A 43 7.67 -14.44 27.57
C VAL A 43 7.56 -15.87 28.12
N LYS A 44 7.11 -16.85 27.32
CA LYS A 44 7.06 -18.26 27.75
C LYS A 44 8.45 -18.89 27.82
N LEU A 45 9.33 -18.58 26.85
CA LEU A 45 10.71 -19.08 26.85
C LEU A 45 11.50 -18.54 28.05
N ASP A 46 11.35 -17.27 28.41
CA ASP A 46 12.07 -16.69 29.56
C ASP A 46 11.73 -17.40 30.87
N ARG A 47 10.45 -17.70 31.11
CA ARG A 47 10.01 -18.42 32.33
C ARG A 47 10.47 -19.86 32.37
N GLU A 48 10.37 -20.58 31.25
CA GLU A 48 10.77 -21.99 31.18
C GLU A 48 12.29 -22.15 31.32
N VAL A 49 13.07 -21.20 30.79
CA VAL A 49 14.53 -21.15 30.97
C VAL A 49 14.88 -20.85 32.43
N GLU A 50 14.20 -19.91 33.08
CA GLU A 50 14.44 -19.56 34.50
C GLU A 50 14.09 -20.73 35.44
N ASP A 51 13.02 -21.47 35.16
CA ASP A 51 12.62 -22.68 35.88
C ASP A 51 13.63 -23.83 35.69
N LEU A 52 14.17 -24.00 34.48
CA LEU A 52 15.19 -25.02 34.17
C LEU A 52 16.53 -24.72 34.86
N ILE A 53 16.95 -23.45 34.87
CA ILE A 53 18.16 -22.99 35.56
C ILE A 53 17.99 -23.20 37.08
N SER A 54 16.84 -22.84 37.64
CA SER A 54 16.56 -22.99 39.07
C SER A 54 16.51 -24.47 39.51
N SER A 55 16.10 -25.37 38.62
CA SER A 55 15.98 -26.80 38.91
C SER A 55 17.30 -27.57 38.81
N ASN A 56 18.30 -27.03 38.09
CA ASN A 56 19.60 -27.70 37.86
C ASN A 56 20.78 -26.71 38.03
N PRO A 57 21.01 -26.18 39.25
CA PRO A 57 22.07 -25.20 39.52
C PRO A 57 23.49 -25.77 39.39
N ASP A 58 23.64 -27.09 39.32
CA ASP A 58 24.93 -27.75 39.15
C ASP A 58 25.37 -27.84 37.68
N ILE A 59 24.44 -27.59 36.74
CA ILE A 59 24.64 -27.72 35.28
C ILE A 59 24.68 -26.35 34.59
N PHE A 60 24.14 -25.30 35.22
CA PHE A 60 24.00 -23.94 34.67
C PHE A 60 24.51 -22.86 35.63
#